data_AF-A0A6L9UL71-F1
#
_entry.id   AF-A0A6L9UL71-F1
#
_cell.length_a   1.000
_cell.length_b   1.000
_cell.length_c   1.000
_cell.angle_alpha   90.00
_cell.angle_beta   90.00
_cell.angle_gamma   90.00
#
_symmetry.space_group_name_H-M   'P 1'
#
loop_
_entity.id
_entity.type
_entity.pdbx_description
1 polymer ?
#
loop_
_entity_poly.entity_id
_entity_poly.type
_entity_poly.pdbx_seq_one_letter_code
_entity_poly.pdbx_strand_id
1 'polypeptide(L)' 'MTSNIYPVTKAVKNHALIDQAKYQKWYQQSVEDPDKFWGKHGKRIDWFKPYTKVKNT' A
#
# COMPACT_ATOMS: atom_id res chain seq x y z
N MET A 1 28.11 2.71 -12.19
CA MET A 1 27.15 1.81 -11.52
C MET A 1 26.11 1.40 -12.56
N THR A 2 26.30 0.27 -13.24
CA THR A 2 25.30 -0.25 -14.18
C THR A 2 24.21 -0.98 -13.39
N SER A 3 23.04 -0.35 -13.27
CA SER A 3 21.86 -0.94 -12.64
C SER A 3 21.23 -1.94 -13.59
N ASN A 4 21.39 -3.24 -13.31
CA ASN A 4 20.64 -4.28 -14.00
C ASN A 4 19.17 -4.20 -13.56
N ILE A 5 18.29 -3.78 -14.47
CA ILE A 5 16.85 -3.74 -14.25
C ILE A 5 16.25 -5.08 -14.68
N TYR A 6 15.67 -5.82 -13.74
CA TYR A 6 14.99 -7.08 -14.01
C TYR A 6 13.48 -6.83 -14.09
N PRO A 7 12.84 -7.10 -15.24
CA PRO A 7 11.40 -6.93 -15.38
C PRO A 7 10.63 -7.95 -14.55
N VAL A 8 9.45 -7.56 -14.09
CA VAL A 8 8.52 -8.47 -13.42
C VAL A 8 8.09 -9.57 -14.40
N THR A 9 8.21 -10.82 -13.98
CA THR A 9 7.80 -11.96 -14.81
C THR A 9 6.29 -11.96 -15.03
N LYS A 10 5.83 -12.54 -16.15
CA LYS A 10 4.39 -12.61 -16.48
C LYS A 10 3.57 -13.32 -15.39
N ALA A 11 4.11 -14.39 -14.82
CA ALA A 11 3.46 -15.13 -13.74
C ALA A 11 3.19 -14.21 -12.52
N VAL A 12 4.19 -13.46 -12.08
CA VAL A 12 4.03 -12.51 -10.96
C VAL A 12 3.05 -11.41 -11.34
N LYS A 13 3.17 -10.83 -12.54
CA LYS A 13 2.27 -9.76 -13.00
C LYS A 13 0.79 -10.19 -13.00
N ASN A 14 0.50 -11.45 -13.29
CA ASN A 14 -0.86 -11.97 -13.34
C ASN A 14 -1.45 -12.31 -11.96
N HIS A 15 -0.61 -12.68 -10.99
CA HIS A 15 -1.05 -13.07 -9.65
C HIS A 15 -0.92 -11.96 -8.60
N ALA A 16 -0.18 -10.89 -8.89
CA ALA A 16 0.00 -9.77 -7.98
C ALA A 16 -1.31 -9.01 -7.74
N LEU A 17 -1.57 -8.67 -6.48
CA LEU A 17 -2.76 -7.90 -6.07
C LEU A 17 -2.67 -6.41 -6.50
N ILE A 18 -1.46 -5.94 -6.75
CA ILE A 18 -1.15 -4.57 -7.16
C ILE A 18 -0.18 -4.57 -8.34
N ASP A 19 -0.36 -3.61 -9.23
CA ASP A 19 0.58 -3.29 -10.29
C ASP A 19 1.33 -1.99 -9.97
N GLN A 20 2.21 -1.55 -10.88
CA GLN A 20 3.01 -0.34 -10.69
C GLN A 20 2.15 0.92 -10.53
N ALA A 21 1.09 1.07 -11.35
CA ALA A 21 0.23 2.24 -11.31
C ALA A 21 -0.55 2.32 -9.99
N LYS A 22 -1.09 1.19 -9.53
CA LYS A 22 -1.78 1.09 -8.24
C LYS A 22 -0.82 1.34 -7.09
N TYR A 23 0.40 0.79 -7.14
CA TYR A 23 1.44 1.05 -6.14
C TYR A 23 1.73 2.55 -6.03
N GLN A 24 2.02 3.23 -7.15
CA GLN A 24 2.35 4.66 -7.14
C GLN A 24 1.20 5.49 -6.56
N LYS A 25 -0.03 5.21 -6.97
CA LYS A 25 -1.22 5.90 -6.44
C LYS A 25 -1.41 5.65 -4.94
N TRP A 26 -1.30 4.40 -4.48
CA TRP A 26 -1.46 4.06 -3.07
C TRP A 26 -0.34 4.65 -2.22
N TYR A 27 0.89 4.64 -2.73
CA TYR A 27 2.03 5.26 -2.06
C TYR A 27 1.79 6.76 -1.87
N GLN A 28 1.42 7.46 -2.94
CA GLN A 28 1.09 8.89 -2.88
C GLN A 28 0.01 9.16 -1.82
N GLN A 29 -1.10 8.40 -1.86
CA GLN A 29 -2.19 8.53 -0.88
C GLN A 29 -1.75 8.23 0.55
N SER A 30 -0.87 7.24 0.75
CA SER A 30 -0.40 6.84 2.08
C SER A 30 0.45 7.90 2.77
N VAL A 31 1.07 8.78 1.97
CA VAL A 31 1.94 9.86 2.43
C VAL A 31 1.16 11.17 2.55
N GLU A 32 0.34 11.51 1.56
CA GLU A 32 -0.43 12.76 1.51
C GLU A 32 -1.62 12.76 2.49
N ASP A 33 -2.32 11.63 2.63
CA ASP A 33 -3.48 11.48 3.52
C ASP A 33 -3.38 10.17 4.32
N PRO A 34 -2.46 10.10 5.29
CA PRO A 34 -2.18 8.89 6.04
C PRO A 34 -3.39 8.44 6.87
N ASP A 35 -4.16 9.37 7.43
CA ASP A 35 -5.31 9.03 8.27
C ASP A 35 -6.41 8.33 7.47
N LYS A 36 -6.68 8.80 6.24
CA LYS A 36 -7.65 8.15 5.36
C LYS A 36 -7.15 6.82 4.81
N PHE A 37 -5.89 6.77 4.36
CA PHE A 37 -5.31 5.55 3.80
C PHE A 37 -5.18 4.46 4.86
N TRP A 38 -4.45 4.72 5.94
CA TRP A 38 -4.23 3.74 7.01
C TRP A 38 -5.50 3.49 7.82
N GLY A 39 -6.42 4.46 7.93
CA GLY A 39 -7.72 4.27 8.56
C GLY A 39 -8.58 3.25 7.82
N LYS A 40 -8.49 3.19 6.48
CA LYS A 40 -9.12 2.14 5.68
C LYS A 40 -8.37 0.81 5.81
N HIS A 41 -7.05 0.82 5.66
CA HIS A 41 -6.27 -0.41 5.63
C HIS A 41 -6.15 -1.10 7.00
N GLY A 42 -6.21 -0.37 8.12
CA GLY A 42 -6.17 -0.94 9.46
C GLY A 42 -7.43 -1.69 9.87
N LYS A 43 -8.56 -1.50 9.15
CA LYS A 43 -9.80 -2.27 9.35
C LYS A 43 -9.73 -3.71 8.84
N ARG A 44 -8.63 -4.11 8.18
CA ARG A 44 -8.40 -5.51 7.78
C ARG A 44 -8.04 -6.42 8.96
N ILE A 45 -7.71 -5.83 10.11
CA ILE A 45 -7.40 -6.52 11.35
C ILE A 45 -8.66 -6.50 12.20
N ASP A 46 -8.99 -7.62 12.84
CA ASP A 46 -10.09 -7.67 13.80
C ASP A 46 -9.65 -7.04 15.12
N TRP A 47 -10.25 -5.88 15.41
CA TRP A 47 -10.01 -5.15 16.64
C TRP A 47 -11.08 -5.51 17.66
N PHE A 48 -10.67 -5.86 18.88
CA PHE A 48 -11.60 -5.95 20.01
C PHE A 48 -12.28 -4.60 20.32
N LYS A 49 -11.56 -3.49 20.11
CA LYS A 49 -12.09 -2.13 20.17
C LYS A 49 -11.57 -1.32 18.98
N PRO A 50 -12.44 -0.74 18.13
CA PRO A 50 -12.01 0.10 17.02
C PRO A 50 -11.16 1.28 17.49
N TYR A 51 -10.04 1.54 16.81
CA TYR A 51 -9.22 2.73 17.04
C TYR A 51 -9.90 3.97 16.46
N THR A 52 -9.65 5.13 17.07
CA THR A 52 -10.18 6.43 16.63
C THR A 52 -9.11 7.35 16.07
N LYS A 53 -7.84 7.19 16.49
CA LYS A 53 -6.69 7.92 15.97
C LYS A 53 -5.83 7.00 15.12
N VAL A 54 -5.52 7.42 13.89
CA VAL A 54 -4.78 6.60 12.92
C VAL A 54 -3.29 6.90 12.97
N LYS A 55 -2.88 8.15 12.74
CA LYS A 55 -1.48 8.59 12.89
C LYS A 55 -1.33 9.46 14.14
N ASN A 56 -0.22 9.28 14.87
CA ASN A 56 0.16 10.13 16.00
C ASN A 56 1.60 10.61 15.82
N THR A 57 1.76 11.63 14.98
CA THR A 57 2.99 12.41 14.79
C THR A 57 2.78 13.80 15.34
#